data_AF-A0A9P8SBV0-F1
#
_entry.id   AF-A0A9P8SBV0-F1
#
_cell.length_a   1.000
_cell.length_b   1.000
_cell.length_c   1.000
_cell.angle_alpha   90.00
_cell.angle_beta   90.00
_cell.angle_gamma   90.00
#
_symmetry.space_group_name_H-M   'P 1'
#
loop_
_entity.id
_entity.type
_entity.pdbx_description
1 polymer ?
#
loop_
_entity_poly.entity_id
_entity_poly.type
_entity_poly.pdbx_seq_one_letter_code
_entity_poly.pdbx_strand_id
1 'polypeptide(L)'
;MWTKLRHVSINGTGDPAKPAWSTPVIPIGGFPLAFLNNAAASLEHLVLTGIPEPWYMTQSVPFLPNLKTLRMCNISTLRQSFPIFFLSDAFPRLEQLWIGPNIPNLDSNSLSGWREKWHTMWNHLKVLIFEESSVVGPISQVENSLLTLRLLTCLNYGNSLQHIRFDIPSDNEDRHGRHRVFSNSQSLNDRVGDRSITHLKGYEWLRGAASITSMGCYRFRFRSYPRNDDDLPLPQFLASFPNLETLSIFSENYEEAEFAGVVAAILKVTTLKTIYTTSVKGAVMDQLRTVAESQGVKLIWGHQPQAWPVPLDES
;
A
#
# COMPACT_ATOMS: atom_id res chain seq x y z
N MET A 1 -1.93 31.03 15.43
CA MET A 1 -1.37 30.48 14.18
C MET A 1 0.02 29.94 14.47
N TRP A 2 0.26 28.65 14.23
CA TRP A 2 1.53 27.97 14.49
C TRP A 2 2.43 28.10 13.27
N THR A 3 3.56 28.79 13.39
CA THR A 3 4.45 29.10 12.25
C THR A 3 5.71 28.23 12.18
N LYS A 4 5.97 27.45 13.24
CA LYS A 4 7.16 26.57 13.34
C LYS A 4 6.80 25.09 13.44
N LEU A 5 5.50 24.76 13.46
CA LEU A 5 5.05 23.39 13.66
C LEU A 5 5.11 22.64 12.33
N ARG A 6 6.15 21.83 12.16
CA ARG A 6 6.41 21.07 10.92
C ARG A 6 5.97 19.61 10.98
N HIS A 7 5.96 19.02 12.18
CA HIS A 7 5.67 17.61 12.38
C HIS A 7 4.54 17.48 13.40
N VAL A 8 3.48 16.79 13.01
CA VAL A 8 2.34 16.52 13.87
C VAL A 8 1.98 15.04 13.77
N SER A 9 1.85 14.40 14.93
CA SER A 9 1.19 13.11 15.06
C SER A 9 -0.08 13.30 15.89
N ILE A 10 -1.22 12.96 15.31
CA ILE A 10 -2.51 12.99 15.99
C ILE A 10 -2.99 11.56 16.13
N ASN A 11 -3.17 11.15 17.38
CA ASN A 11 -3.85 9.92 17.68
C ASN A 11 -5.30 10.21 18.11
N GLY A 12 -6.25 9.86 17.25
CA GLY A 12 -7.69 9.92 17.53
C GLY A 12 -8.27 8.66 18.14
N THR A 13 -7.44 7.68 18.50
CA THR A 13 -7.90 6.53 19.27
C THR A 13 -8.27 7.01 20.67
N GLY A 14 -9.58 7.18 20.88
CA GLY A 14 -10.18 7.06 22.21
C GLY A 14 -10.39 5.58 22.54
N ASP A 15 -11.34 5.31 23.45
CA ASP A 15 -11.89 3.97 23.69
C ASP A 15 -12.17 3.25 22.34
N PRO A 16 -11.74 1.99 22.12
CA PRO A 16 -12.05 1.22 20.92
C PRO A 16 -13.55 1.15 20.57
N ALA A 17 -14.43 1.33 21.55
CA ALA A 17 -15.88 1.40 21.34
C ALA A 17 -16.36 2.80 20.85
N LYS A 18 -15.54 3.85 21.00
CA LYS A 18 -15.86 5.25 20.68
C LYS A 18 -14.59 6.02 20.25
N PRO A 19 -14.25 6.06 18.95
CA PRO A 19 -13.17 6.91 18.44
C PRO A 19 -13.29 8.34 18.99
N ALA A 20 -12.17 8.99 19.35
CA ALA A 20 -12.19 10.28 20.07
C ALA A 20 -12.93 11.39 19.29
N TRP A 21 -13.05 11.26 17.97
CA TRP A 21 -13.76 12.21 17.12
C TRP A 21 -15.17 11.77 16.70
N SER A 22 -15.63 10.62 17.18
CA SER A 22 -17.00 10.12 16.98
C SER A 22 -17.94 10.48 18.14
N THR A 23 -17.42 11.06 19.23
CA THR A 23 -18.29 11.59 20.27
C THR A 23 -19.00 12.83 19.73
N PRO A 24 -20.35 12.92 19.86
CA PRO A 24 -21.15 14.08 19.42
C PRO A 24 -20.82 15.40 20.14
N VAL A 25 -19.76 15.41 20.94
CA VAL A 25 -19.30 16.52 21.79
C VAL A 25 -18.26 17.39 21.07
N ILE A 26 -17.66 16.96 19.95
CA ILE A 26 -16.74 17.81 19.19
C ILE A 26 -17.56 18.72 18.25
N PRO A 27 -17.49 20.05 18.40
CA PRO A 27 -18.18 20.97 17.50
C PRO A 27 -17.74 20.78 16.05
N ILE A 28 -18.61 21.12 15.09
CA ILE A 28 -18.22 21.25 13.68
C ILE A 28 -17.02 22.23 13.60
N GLY A 29 -15.92 21.80 12.99
CA GLY A 29 -14.68 22.57 12.97
C GLY A 29 -13.77 22.41 14.19
N GLY A 30 -14.11 21.54 15.14
CA GLY A 30 -13.29 21.20 16.28
C GLY A 30 -12.03 20.40 15.91
N PHE A 31 -11.39 19.81 16.91
CA PHE A 31 -10.18 19.00 16.70
C PHE A 31 -10.48 17.73 15.86
N PRO A 32 -9.66 17.36 14.86
CA PRO A 32 -8.36 17.95 14.51
C PRO A 32 -8.42 19.12 13.50
N LEU A 33 -9.58 19.48 12.94
CA LEU A 33 -9.68 20.44 11.83
C LEU A 33 -9.16 21.85 12.19
N ALA A 34 -9.66 22.47 13.27
CA ALA A 34 -9.17 23.80 13.68
C ALA A 34 -7.68 23.80 14.04
N PHE A 35 -7.18 22.72 14.62
CA PHE A 35 -5.76 22.59 14.96
C PHE A 35 -4.90 22.58 13.70
N LEU A 36 -5.26 21.73 12.72
CA LEU A 36 -4.55 21.62 11.46
C LEU A 36 -4.62 22.93 10.65
N ASN A 37 -5.78 23.60 10.61
CA ASN A 37 -5.91 24.92 9.99
C ASN A 37 -4.96 25.96 10.59
N ASN A 38 -4.75 25.92 11.91
CA ASN A 38 -3.82 26.83 12.57
C ASN A 38 -2.34 26.55 12.24
N ALA A 39 -2.00 25.33 11.82
CA ALA A 39 -0.65 24.91 11.45
C ALA A 39 -0.43 24.81 9.92
N ALA A 40 -1.46 25.10 9.12
CA ALA A 40 -1.47 24.86 7.68
C ALA A 40 -0.27 25.44 6.92
N ALA A 41 0.17 26.63 7.31
CA ALA A 41 1.29 27.31 6.67
C ALA A 41 2.66 26.65 6.92
N SER A 42 2.85 25.92 8.02
CA SER A 42 4.16 25.36 8.40
C SER A 42 4.24 23.84 8.41
N LEU A 43 3.10 23.15 8.33
CA LEU A 43 3.04 21.69 8.48
C LEU A 43 3.62 20.97 7.27
N GLU A 44 4.63 20.13 7.48
CA GLU A 44 5.31 19.34 6.46
C GLU A 44 5.01 17.83 6.61
N HIS A 45 4.79 17.35 7.83
CA HIS A 45 4.61 15.93 8.14
C HIS A 45 3.40 15.72 9.04
N LEU A 46 2.45 14.90 8.58
CA LEU A 46 1.24 14.55 9.31
C LEU A 46 1.10 13.03 9.45
N VAL A 47 0.96 12.56 10.69
CA VAL A 47 0.56 11.20 11.03
C VAL A 47 -0.80 11.26 11.70
N LEU A 48 -1.76 10.49 11.21
CA LEU A 48 -3.14 10.49 11.66
C LEU A 48 -3.62 9.05 11.94
N THR A 49 -3.96 8.76 13.19
CA THR A 49 -4.51 7.46 13.60
C THR A 49 -5.98 7.58 13.97
N GLY A 50 -6.82 6.79 13.29
CA GLY A 50 -8.23 7.08 13.08
C GLY A 50 -8.34 8.14 11.99
N ILE A 51 -9.29 8.06 11.07
CA ILE A 51 -9.56 9.17 10.13
C ILE A 51 -10.88 9.84 10.53
N PRO A 52 -10.97 11.18 10.62
CA PRO A 52 -12.21 11.87 10.91
C PRO A 52 -13.32 11.55 9.90
N GLU A 53 -14.53 11.28 10.39
CA GLU A 53 -15.70 10.97 9.55
C GLU A 53 -15.99 12.02 8.45
N PRO A 54 -15.83 13.34 8.67
CA PRO A 54 -16.01 14.34 7.61
C PRO A 54 -15.11 14.15 6.39
N TRP A 55 -13.95 13.48 6.53
CA TRP A 55 -13.05 13.18 5.41
C TRP A 55 -13.63 12.09 4.50
N TYR A 56 -14.43 11.16 5.06
CA TYR A 56 -15.16 10.14 4.30
C TYR A 56 -16.42 10.71 3.66
N MET A 57 -17.24 11.43 4.45
CA MET A 57 -18.59 11.81 4.03
C MET A 57 -18.66 13.10 3.22
N THR A 58 -17.93 14.11 3.67
CA THR A 58 -18.03 15.48 3.12
C THR A 58 -16.75 15.96 2.45
N GLN A 59 -15.70 15.13 2.45
CA GLN A 59 -14.36 15.47 1.93
C GLN A 59 -13.81 16.77 2.53
N SER A 60 -14.20 17.04 3.78
CA SER A 60 -13.84 18.28 4.48
C SER A 60 -12.49 18.12 5.15
N VAL A 61 -11.46 18.71 4.54
CA VAL A 61 -10.07 18.67 5.01
C VAL A 61 -9.45 20.05 5.03
N PRO A 62 -8.48 20.29 5.93
CA PRO A 62 -7.71 21.53 5.90
C PRO A 62 -6.85 21.59 4.63
N PHE A 63 -6.71 22.78 4.05
CA PHE A 63 -5.73 22.99 2.98
C PHE A 63 -4.33 23.08 3.60
N LEU A 64 -3.45 22.12 3.29
CA LEU A 64 -2.09 22.04 3.84
C LEU A 64 -1.06 22.13 2.69
N PRO A 65 -0.74 23.34 2.21
CA PRO A 65 0.03 23.55 0.98
C PRO A 65 1.48 23.06 1.05
N ASN A 66 2.05 22.93 2.25
CA ASN A 66 3.43 22.52 2.47
C ASN A 66 3.58 21.07 2.95
N LEU A 67 2.47 20.31 3.03
CA LEU A 67 2.51 18.94 3.49
C LEU A 67 3.23 18.05 2.46
N LYS A 68 4.34 17.46 2.89
CA LYS A 68 5.16 16.53 2.10
C LYS A 68 4.83 15.08 2.40
N THR A 69 4.50 14.75 3.65
CA THR A 69 4.25 13.36 4.03
C THR A 69 2.97 13.21 4.82
N LEU A 70 2.16 12.24 4.41
CA LEU A 70 0.91 11.89 5.06
C LEU A 70 0.89 10.40 5.36
N ARG A 71 0.78 10.06 6.63
CA ARG A 71 0.49 8.71 7.09
C ARG A 71 -0.87 8.68 7.74
N MET A 72 -1.76 7.85 7.23
CA MET A 72 -3.10 7.69 7.78
C MET A 72 -3.45 6.22 7.95
N CYS A 73 -3.95 5.88 9.13
CA CYS A 73 -4.49 4.56 9.43
C CYS A 73 -5.82 4.73 10.15
N ASN A 74 -6.66 3.70 10.11
CA ASN A 74 -7.92 3.70 10.86
C ASN A 74 -7.90 2.62 11.95
N ILE A 75 -8.82 2.74 12.89
CA ILE A 75 -9.15 1.72 13.88
C ILE A 75 -10.57 1.18 13.70
N SER A 76 -11.42 1.95 12.99
CA SER A 76 -12.82 1.63 12.85
C SER A 76 -13.04 0.59 11.76
N THR A 77 -13.93 -0.36 12.01
CA THR A 77 -14.43 -1.31 11.01
C THR A 77 -15.47 -0.68 10.07
N LEU A 78 -15.48 0.66 9.94
CA LEU A 78 -16.30 1.35 8.95
C LEU A 78 -16.07 0.68 7.60
N ARG A 79 -17.11 0.15 6.96
CA ARG A 79 -17.01 -0.56 5.68
C ARG A 79 -17.02 0.37 4.47
N GLN A 80 -16.89 1.67 4.69
CA GLN A 80 -16.96 2.67 3.64
C GLN A 80 -15.60 2.83 2.98
N SER A 81 -15.60 2.82 1.65
CA SER A 81 -14.41 3.14 0.87
C SER A 81 -13.99 4.60 1.08
N PHE A 82 -12.69 4.86 1.15
CA PHE A 82 -12.14 6.20 1.36
C PHE A 82 -11.93 6.92 0.02
N PRO A 83 -12.58 8.07 -0.22
CA PRO A 83 -12.36 8.86 -1.43
C PRO A 83 -10.97 9.50 -1.37
N ILE A 84 -10.03 9.10 -2.23
CA ILE A 84 -8.63 9.54 -2.07
C ILE A 84 -8.29 10.81 -2.86
N PHE A 85 -8.95 11.04 -4.00
CA PHE A 85 -8.49 12.04 -4.97
C PHE A 85 -8.59 13.49 -4.47
N PHE A 86 -9.54 13.79 -3.59
CA PHE A 86 -9.70 15.14 -3.05
C PHE A 86 -8.47 15.60 -2.24
N LEU A 87 -7.66 14.65 -1.72
CA LEU A 87 -6.42 14.98 -1.03
C LEU A 87 -5.39 15.66 -1.93
N SER A 88 -5.44 15.45 -3.26
CA SER A 88 -4.53 16.12 -4.19
C SER A 88 -4.76 17.62 -4.25
N ASP A 89 -6.02 18.07 -4.17
CA ASP A 89 -6.37 19.48 -4.10
C ASP A 89 -5.99 20.07 -2.73
N ALA A 90 -6.16 19.29 -1.66
CA ALA A 90 -5.87 19.74 -0.29
C ALA A 90 -4.36 19.82 0.01
N PHE A 91 -3.58 18.87 -0.54
CA PHE A 91 -2.16 18.65 -0.25
C PHE A 91 -1.34 18.64 -1.56
N PRO A 92 -1.22 19.78 -2.25
CA PRO A 92 -0.67 19.84 -3.60
C PRO A 92 0.81 19.45 -3.71
N ARG A 93 1.57 19.47 -2.61
CA ARG A 93 3.01 19.13 -2.54
C ARG A 93 3.29 17.78 -1.91
N LEU A 94 2.29 16.90 -1.80
CA LEU A 94 2.50 15.61 -1.14
C LEU A 94 3.48 14.75 -1.95
N GLU A 95 4.56 14.34 -1.27
CA GLU A 95 5.60 13.47 -1.81
C GLU A 95 5.43 12.02 -1.37
N GLN A 96 4.89 11.79 -0.16
CA GLN A 96 4.78 10.45 0.41
C GLN A 96 3.41 10.23 1.04
N LEU A 97 2.76 9.16 0.61
CA LEU A 97 1.44 8.75 1.07
C LEU A 97 1.48 7.33 1.61
N TRP A 98 1.14 7.18 2.88
CA TRP A 98 0.91 5.89 3.53
C TRP A 98 -0.54 5.79 3.96
N ILE A 99 -1.23 4.78 3.43
CA ILE A 99 -2.62 4.46 3.72
C ILE A 99 -2.66 3.07 4.35
N GLY A 100 -3.16 2.99 5.58
CA GLY A 100 -3.35 1.75 6.34
C GLY A 100 -2.44 1.64 7.56
N PRO A 101 -2.70 0.66 8.44
CA PRO A 101 -3.68 -0.42 8.27
C PRO A 101 -5.15 0.01 8.52
N ASN A 102 -6.08 -0.90 8.20
CA ASN A 102 -7.53 -0.84 8.47
C ASN A 102 -8.34 0.23 7.71
N ILE A 103 -7.88 0.66 6.53
CA ILE A 103 -8.70 1.47 5.62
C ILE A 103 -9.30 0.49 4.60
N PRO A 104 -10.61 0.20 4.63
CA PRO A 104 -11.21 -0.98 3.98
C PRO A 104 -10.89 -1.08 2.50
N ASN A 105 -11.16 0.02 1.79
CA ASN A 105 -11.11 0.11 0.34
C ASN A 105 -10.93 1.59 -0.02
N LEU A 106 -10.38 1.88 -1.20
CA LEU A 106 -10.33 3.21 -1.78
C LEU A 106 -11.50 3.41 -2.74
N ASP A 107 -11.96 4.65 -2.85
CA ASP A 107 -13.03 5.04 -3.76
C ASP A 107 -12.54 5.97 -4.85
N SER A 108 -12.88 5.64 -6.10
CA SER A 108 -12.70 6.48 -7.27
C SER A 108 -13.94 7.32 -7.60
N ASN A 109 -15.08 7.17 -6.92
CA ASN A 109 -16.32 7.85 -7.32
C ASN A 109 -16.33 9.37 -7.14
N SER A 110 -15.30 9.97 -6.54
CA SER A 110 -15.14 11.44 -6.46
C SER A 110 -14.56 12.07 -7.73
N LEU A 111 -14.54 11.32 -8.83
CA LEU A 111 -14.03 11.71 -10.15
C LEU A 111 -15.03 12.58 -10.94
N SER A 112 -15.68 13.58 -10.34
CA SER A 112 -16.36 14.64 -11.10
C SER A 112 -15.37 15.79 -11.38
N GLY A 113 -15.19 16.17 -12.65
CA GLY A 113 -14.30 17.29 -13.05
C GLY A 113 -12.79 16.99 -13.05
N TRP A 114 -12.34 15.81 -12.62
CA TRP A 114 -10.91 15.46 -12.55
C TRP A 114 -10.17 15.42 -13.89
N ARG A 115 -10.84 15.15 -15.01
CA ARG A 115 -10.18 15.01 -16.32
C ARG A 115 -9.40 16.26 -16.68
N GLU A 116 -9.93 17.42 -16.32
CA GLU A 116 -9.31 18.72 -16.54
C GLU A 116 -8.10 18.95 -15.61
N LYS A 117 -8.13 18.41 -14.39
CA LYS A 117 -7.08 18.56 -13.38
C LYS A 117 -6.05 17.42 -13.34
N TRP A 118 -6.22 16.35 -14.12
CA TRP A 118 -5.39 15.14 -14.05
C TRP A 118 -3.89 15.41 -14.11
N HIS A 119 -3.48 16.38 -14.92
CA HIS A 119 -2.09 16.79 -15.10
C HIS A 119 -1.49 17.55 -13.89
N THR A 120 -2.31 17.89 -12.89
CA THR A 120 -1.89 18.59 -11.66
C THR A 120 -1.98 17.72 -10.41
N MET A 121 -2.70 16.59 -10.51
CA MET A 121 -2.95 15.73 -9.36
C MET A 121 -1.73 14.87 -9.04
N TRP A 122 -1.28 14.93 -7.78
CA TRP A 122 -0.22 14.06 -7.25
C TRP A 122 1.13 14.13 -8.00
N ASN A 123 1.43 15.26 -8.64
CA ASN A 123 2.64 15.44 -9.47
C ASN A 123 3.97 15.25 -8.71
N HIS A 124 3.94 15.38 -7.39
CA HIS A 124 5.12 15.25 -6.53
C HIS A 124 5.17 13.91 -5.80
N LEU A 125 4.17 13.04 -5.97
CA LEU A 125 4.06 11.79 -5.24
C LEU A 125 5.16 10.80 -5.68
N LYS A 126 6.07 10.48 -4.77
CA LYS A 126 7.20 9.57 -4.97
C LYS A 126 7.04 8.24 -4.23
N VAL A 127 6.27 8.23 -3.15
CA VAL A 127 6.09 7.05 -2.31
C VAL A 127 4.60 6.79 -2.11
N LEU A 128 4.17 5.58 -2.48
CA LEU A 128 2.83 5.09 -2.20
C LEU A 128 2.90 3.76 -1.45
N ILE A 129 2.48 3.80 -0.19
CA ILE A 129 2.32 2.61 0.65
C ILE A 129 0.84 2.42 0.90
N PHE A 130 0.31 1.29 0.43
CA PHE A 130 -1.05 0.87 0.72
C PHE A 130 -1.01 -0.46 1.46
N GLU A 131 -1.46 -0.45 2.71
CA GLU A 131 -1.61 -1.65 3.53
C GLU A 131 -3.08 -2.06 3.56
N GLU A 132 -3.36 -3.29 3.15
CA GLU A 132 -4.71 -3.81 3.05
C GLU A 132 -5.36 -3.93 4.44
N SER A 133 -6.61 -3.50 4.52
CA SER A 133 -7.43 -3.61 5.72
C SER A 133 -7.75 -5.07 6.04
N SER A 134 -7.81 -5.41 7.33
CA SER A 134 -8.43 -6.67 7.75
C SER A 134 -9.94 -6.69 7.47
N VAL A 135 -10.58 -5.53 7.38
CA VAL A 135 -12.02 -5.41 7.17
C VAL A 135 -12.28 -5.28 5.68
N VAL A 136 -12.64 -6.40 5.04
CA VAL A 136 -12.90 -6.46 3.61
C VAL A 136 -14.35 -6.06 3.32
N GLY A 137 -14.52 -5.06 2.45
CA GLY A 137 -15.84 -4.69 1.89
C GLY A 137 -16.30 -5.63 0.76
N PRO A 138 -17.46 -5.38 0.13
CA PRO A 138 -17.91 -6.12 -1.05
C PRO A 138 -16.85 -6.17 -2.17
N ILE A 139 -16.89 -7.21 -3.03
CA ILE A 139 -15.95 -7.40 -4.16
C ILE A 139 -15.86 -6.14 -5.04
N SER A 140 -17.00 -5.49 -5.29
CA SER A 140 -17.05 -4.23 -6.06
C SER A 140 -16.21 -3.10 -5.44
N GLN A 141 -16.03 -3.07 -4.12
CA GLN A 141 -15.14 -2.12 -3.47
C GLN A 141 -13.67 -2.48 -3.63
N VAL A 142 -13.32 -3.77 -3.71
CA VAL A 142 -11.94 -4.23 -3.99
C VAL A 142 -11.56 -3.89 -5.42
N GLU A 143 -12.44 -4.17 -6.38
CA GLU A 143 -12.26 -3.78 -7.79
C GLU A 143 -12.10 -2.26 -7.93
N ASN A 144 -12.95 -1.49 -7.25
CA ASN A 144 -12.85 -0.03 -7.24
C ASN A 144 -11.56 0.46 -6.56
N SER A 145 -11.07 -0.23 -5.53
CA SER A 145 -9.79 0.08 -4.90
C SER A 145 -8.62 -0.15 -5.85
N LEU A 146 -8.64 -1.27 -6.60
CA LEU A 146 -7.63 -1.55 -7.62
C LEU A 146 -7.66 -0.52 -8.74
N LEU A 147 -8.86 -0.13 -9.21
CA LEU A 147 -9.00 0.97 -10.16
C LEU A 147 -8.43 2.28 -9.59
N THR A 148 -8.70 2.56 -8.32
CA THR A 148 -8.19 3.75 -7.63
C THR A 148 -6.67 3.74 -7.52
N LEU A 149 -6.08 2.61 -7.12
CA LEU A 149 -4.63 2.42 -7.06
C LEU A 149 -4.00 2.56 -8.44
N ARG A 150 -4.61 1.95 -9.47
CA ARG A 150 -4.19 2.10 -10.88
C ARG A 150 -4.20 3.55 -11.32
N LEU A 151 -5.24 4.29 -11.00
CA LEU A 151 -5.30 5.71 -11.30
C LEU A 151 -4.17 6.44 -10.56
N LEU A 152 -4.00 6.24 -9.25
CA LEU A 152 -2.98 6.91 -8.42
C LEU A 152 -1.54 6.73 -8.91
N THR A 153 -1.27 5.61 -9.54
CA THR A 153 0.06 5.18 -9.99
C THR A 153 0.31 5.45 -11.46
N CYS A 154 -0.76 5.55 -12.27
CA CYS A 154 -0.70 6.14 -13.61
C CYS A 154 -0.65 7.67 -13.60
N LEU A 155 -0.95 8.31 -12.46
CA LEU A 155 -0.78 9.76 -12.32
C LEU A 155 0.70 10.14 -12.55
N ASN A 156 0.91 11.27 -13.24
CA ASN A 156 2.21 11.72 -13.70
C ASN A 156 2.95 10.70 -14.61
N TYR A 157 2.21 9.97 -15.44
CA TYR A 157 2.71 8.98 -16.41
C TYR A 157 3.57 7.86 -15.79
N GLY A 158 3.44 7.61 -14.49
CA GLY A 158 4.28 6.64 -13.77
C GLY A 158 5.73 7.09 -13.56
N ASN A 159 6.07 8.36 -13.82
CA ASN A 159 7.46 8.83 -13.82
C ASN A 159 8.02 9.22 -12.44
N SER A 160 7.17 9.41 -11.44
CA SER A 160 7.58 9.96 -10.13
C SER A 160 7.66 8.93 -9.01
N LEU A 161 6.90 7.82 -9.10
CA LEU A 161 6.83 6.82 -8.04
C LEU A 161 8.10 5.96 -7.99
N GLN A 162 8.79 6.01 -6.85
CA GLN A 162 10.02 5.26 -6.59
C GLN A 162 9.77 4.02 -5.73
N HIS A 163 8.87 4.14 -4.74
CA HIS A 163 8.58 3.08 -3.79
C HIS A 163 7.09 2.73 -3.80
N ILE A 164 6.80 1.45 -4.00
CA ILE A 164 5.45 0.93 -3.98
C ILE A 164 5.37 -0.34 -3.11
N ARG A 165 4.35 -0.40 -2.26
CA ARG A 165 4.05 -1.59 -1.45
C ARG A 165 2.63 -2.07 -1.70
N PHE A 166 2.49 -3.36 -2.03
CA PHE A 166 1.22 -4.04 -2.22
C PHE A 166 1.10 -5.27 -1.32
N ASP A 167 -0.06 -5.40 -0.68
CA ASP A 167 -0.52 -6.66 -0.12
C ASP A 167 -1.33 -7.40 -1.21
N ILE A 168 -0.99 -8.67 -1.48
CA ILE A 168 -1.63 -9.53 -2.47
C ILE A 168 -2.34 -10.63 -1.69
N PRO A 169 -3.67 -10.56 -1.47
CA PRO A 169 -4.35 -11.54 -0.64
C PRO A 169 -4.28 -12.96 -1.24
N SER A 170 -3.99 -13.95 -0.40
CA SER A 170 -3.98 -15.38 -0.75
C SER A 170 -5.38 -15.97 -0.79
N ASP A 171 -6.25 -15.51 0.10
CA ASP A 171 -7.55 -16.12 0.32
C ASP A 171 -8.65 -15.09 0.55
N ASN A 172 -9.79 -15.62 0.98
CA ASN A 172 -10.95 -14.84 1.30
C ASN A 172 -11.08 -14.48 2.79
N GLU A 173 -10.06 -14.67 3.60
CA GLU A 173 -10.21 -14.52 5.04
C GLU A 173 -9.77 -13.12 5.49
N ASP A 174 -10.49 -12.57 6.48
CA ASP A 174 -9.95 -11.43 7.20
C ASP A 174 -8.76 -11.86 8.06
N ARG A 175 -8.04 -10.88 8.66
CA ARG A 175 -6.94 -11.17 9.62
C ARG A 175 -7.37 -12.02 10.84
N HIS A 176 -8.66 -12.35 10.99
CA HIS A 176 -9.23 -13.13 12.09
C HIS A 176 -9.74 -14.51 11.64
N GLY A 177 -9.42 -14.95 10.42
CA GLY A 177 -9.80 -16.28 9.92
C GLY A 177 -11.30 -16.44 9.68
N ARG A 178 -12.04 -15.33 9.49
CA ARG A 178 -13.48 -15.41 9.16
C ARG A 178 -13.63 -15.58 7.66
N HIS A 179 -14.19 -16.72 7.27
CA HIS A 179 -14.61 -16.98 5.89
C HIS A 179 -15.54 -15.88 5.37
N ARG A 180 -15.21 -15.28 4.21
CA ARG A 180 -16.12 -14.40 3.44
C ARG A 180 -17.44 -15.13 3.19
N VAL A 181 -18.52 -14.66 3.81
CA VAL A 181 -19.85 -15.26 3.63
C VAL A 181 -20.42 -15.04 2.22
N PHE A 182 -19.92 -14.06 1.45
CA PHE A 182 -20.41 -13.82 0.09
C PHE A 182 -19.30 -13.34 -0.86
N SER A 183 -18.51 -14.29 -1.34
CA SER A 183 -17.98 -14.22 -2.71
C SER A 183 -18.77 -15.21 -3.54
N ASN A 184 -19.30 -14.81 -4.69
CA ASN A 184 -19.94 -15.71 -5.66
C ASN A 184 -19.16 -17.01 -5.76
N SER A 185 -19.71 -18.08 -5.17
CA SER A 185 -19.18 -19.43 -5.10
C SER A 185 -17.67 -19.53 -4.82
N GLN A 186 -17.27 -20.16 -3.72
CA GLN A 186 -16.18 -21.13 -3.86
C GLN A 186 -16.64 -22.09 -4.97
N SER A 187 -16.29 -21.80 -6.22
CA SER A 187 -16.33 -22.82 -7.24
C SER A 187 -15.41 -23.89 -6.69
N LEU A 188 -15.90 -25.12 -6.58
CA LEU A 188 -15.09 -26.29 -6.21
C LEU A 188 -13.86 -26.48 -7.14
N ASN A 189 -13.71 -25.61 -8.16
CA ASN A 189 -12.62 -25.53 -9.11
C ASN A 189 -11.63 -24.36 -8.90
N ASP A 190 -11.79 -23.48 -7.90
CA ASP A 190 -10.79 -22.42 -7.64
C ASP A 190 -9.47 -23.08 -7.21
N ARG A 191 -8.47 -23.09 -8.09
CA ARG A 191 -7.18 -23.75 -7.80
C ARG A 191 -6.38 -22.84 -6.89
N VAL A 192 -5.61 -23.46 -5.98
CA VAL A 192 -4.70 -22.73 -5.08
C VAL A 192 -3.86 -21.74 -5.88
N GLY A 193 -3.98 -20.47 -5.53
CA GLY A 193 -3.23 -19.35 -6.10
C GLY A 193 -3.83 -18.62 -7.29
N ASP A 194 -4.93 -19.09 -7.88
CA ASP A 194 -5.61 -18.39 -8.98
C ASP A 194 -6.01 -16.95 -8.61
N ARG A 195 -6.29 -16.70 -7.32
CA ARG A 195 -6.63 -15.36 -6.81
C ARG A 195 -5.44 -14.42 -6.75
N SER A 196 -4.32 -14.83 -6.19
CA SER A 196 -3.10 -14.00 -6.19
C SER A 196 -2.60 -13.77 -7.62
N ILE A 197 -2.77 -14.74 -8.53
CA ILE A 197 -2.50 -14.55 -9.97
C ILE A 197 -3.40 -13.46 -10.54
N THR A 198 -4.72 -13.55 -10.33
CA THR A 198 -5.68 -12.56 -10.82
C THR A 198 -5.41 -11.16 -10.26
N HIS A 199 -5.09 -11.07 -8.97
CA HIS A 199 -4.76 -9.82 -8.31
C HIS A 199 -3.46 -9.21 -8.85
N LEU A 200 -2.41 -10.03 -9.04
CA LEU A 200 -1.16 -9.59 -9.66
C LEU A 200 -1.38 -9.11 -11.11
N LYS A 201 -2.24 -9.79 -11.88
CA LYS A 201 -2.63 -9.34 -13.23
C LYS A 201 -3.28 -7.97 -13.23
N GLY A 202 -4.00 -7.64 -12.16
CA GLY A 202 -4.53 -6.30 -11.91
C GLY A 202 -3.48 -5.20 -11.88
N TYR A 203 -2.19 -5.52 -11.70
CA TYR A 203 -1.06 -4.59 -11.71
C TYR A 203 -0.20 -4.64 -12.98
N GLU A 204 -0.59 -5.40 -14.02
CA GLU A 204 0.22 -5.53 -15.26
C GLU A 204 0.54 -4.19 -15.93
N TRP A 205 -0.30 -3.18 -15.73
CA TRP A 205 -0.08 -1.84 -16.27
C TRP A 205 1.12 -1.11 -15.63
N LEU A 206 1.72 -1.62 -14.54
CA LEU A 206 2.97 -1.10 -13.96
C LEU A 206 4.23 -1.55 -14.70
N ARG A 207 4.14 -2.63 -15.49
CA ARG A 207 5.31 -3.25 -16.12
C ARG A 207 6.09 -2.20 -16.94
N GLY A 208 7.42 -2.21 -16.83
CA GLY A 208 8.30 -1.28 -17.54
C GLY A 208 8.50 0.08 -16.85
N ALA A 209 7.87 0.34 -15.71
CA ALA A 209 8.06 1.60 -14.98
C ALA A 209 9.50 1.71 -14.43
N ALA A 210 10.31 2.54 -15.09
CA ALA A 210 11.72 2.75 -14.74
C ALA A 210 11.94 3.59 -13.48
N SER A 211 10.91 4.30 -13.01
CA SER A 211 10.94 5.08 -11.77
C SER A 211 10.99 4.20 -10.52
N ILE A 212 10.46 2.98 -10.59
CA ILE A 212 10.32 2.09 -9.43
C ILE A 212 11.66 1.43 -9.10
N THR A 213 12.20 1.77 -7.93
CA THR A 213 13.47 1.24 -7.40
C THR A 213 13.26 0.28 -6.24
N SER A 214 12.10 0.34 -5.58
CA SER A 214 11.77 -0.51 -4.45
C SER A 214 10.32 -0.99 -4.48
N MET A 215 10.13 -2.29 -4.25
CA MET A 215 8.82 -2.93 -4.24
C MET A 215 8.61 -3.82 -3.01
N GLY A 216 7.41 -3.75 -2.45
CA GLY A 216 6.94 -4.67 -1.42
C GLY A 216 5.84 -5.60 -1.94
N CYS A 217 6.00 -6.92 -1.76
CA CYS A 217 5.00 -7.92 -2.13
C CYS A 217 4.71 -8.83 -0.94
N TYR A 218 3.47 -8.78 -0.43
CA TYR A 218 3.11 -9.49 0.81
C TYR A 218 1.91 -10.42 0.63
N ARG A 219 1.84 -11.47 1.45
CA ARG A 219 0.66 -12.35 1.66
C ARG A 219 0.15 -13.13 0.45
N PHE A 220 0.88 -13.15 -0.66
CA PHE A 220 0.47 -13.90 -1.86
C PHE A 220 0.53 -15.42 -1.65
N ARG A 221 -0.23 -16.15 -2.46
CA ARG A 221 -0.05 -17.59 -2.66
C ARG A 221 -0.18 -17.91 -4.14
N PHE A 222 0.86 -18.47 -4.75
CA PHE A 222 0.82 -19.02 -6.10
C PHE A 222 0.72 -20.54 -6.08
N ARG A 223 0.65 -21.18 -7.26
CA ARG A 223 0.51 -22.64 -7.34
C ARG A 223 1.71 -23.36 -6.72
N SER A 224 1.44 -24.48 -6.07
CA SER A 224 2.48 -25.41 -5.64
C SER A 224 3.07 -26.11 -6.87
N TYR A 225 4.40 -26.26 -6.89
CA TYR A 225 5.14 -26.86 -8.01
C TYR A 225 4.80 -26.22 -9.37
N PRO A 226 5.05 -24.91 -9.53
CA PRO A 226 4.72 -24.20 -10.76
C PRO A 226 5.46 -24.79 -11.94
N ARG A 227 4.74 -25.03 -13.05
CA ARG A 227 5.31 -25.62 -14.26
C ARG A 227 5.79 -24.56 -15.25
N ASN A 228 5.26 -23.35 -15.15
CA ASN A 228 5.51 -22.24 -16.04
C ASN A 228 5.24 -20.89 -15.34
N ASP A 229 5.43 -19.81 -16.09
CA ASP A 229 5.24 -18.44 -15.60
C ASP A 229 3.77 -18.10 -15.31
N ASP A 230 2.80 -18.83 -15.89
CA ASP A 230 1.39 -18.64 -15.55
C ASP A 230 1.06 -19.15 -14.14
N ASP A 231 1.75 -20.21 -13.69
CA ASP A 231 1.60 -20.77 -12.36
C ASP A 231 2.36 -19.96 -11.28
N LEU A 232 3.45 -19.29 -11.67
CA LEU A 232 4.26 -18.40 -10.82
C LEU A 232 4.61 -17.10 -11.56
N PRO A 233 3.69 -16.13 -11.66
CA PRO A 233 3.87 -14.93 -12.47
C PRO A 233 4.72 -13.83 -11.81
N LEU A 234 4.94 -13.91 -10.49
CA LEU A 234 5.65 -12.87 -9.73
C LEU A 234 7.10 -12.61 -10.21
N PRO A 235 7.95 -13.62 -10.47
CA PRO A 235 9.30 -13.40 -11.01
C PRO A 235 9.30 -12.56 -12.29
N GLN A 236 8.48 -12.92 -13.28
CA GLN A 236 8.43 -12.20 -14.55
C GLN A 236 7.75 -10.83 -14.42
N PHE A 237 6.86 -10.66 -13.45
CA PHE A 237 6.35 -9.34 -13.07
C PHE A 237 7.47 -8.44 -12.55
N LEU A 238 8.24 -8.90 -11.56
CA LEU A 238 9.35 -8.15 -10.98
C LEU A 238 10.48 -7.87 -12.00
N ALA A 239 10.76 -8.82 -12.89
CA ALA A 239 11.76 -8.66 -13.96
C ALA A 239 11.42 -7.55 -14.96
N SER A 240 10.16 -7.10 -15.02
CA SER A 240 9.75 -6.05 -15.94
C SER A 240 10.13 -4.64 -15.51
N PHE A 241 10.66 -4.46 -14.29
CA PHE A 241 11.06 -3.16 -13.76
C PHE A 241 12.58 -2.98 -13.91
N PRO A 242 13.05 -2.12 -14.83
CA PRO A 242 14.46 -2.08 -15.22
C PRO A 242 15.39 -1.56 -14.11
N ASN A 243 14.87 -0.76 -13.17
CA ASN A 243 15.64 -0.14 -12.10
C ASN A 243 15.25 -0.67 -10.70
N LEU A 244 14.56 -1.81 -10.62
CA LEU A 244 14.16 -2.38 -9.35
C LEU A 244 15.37 -2.95 -8.61
N GLU A 245 15.73 -2.34 -7.47
CA GLU A 245 16.91 -2.71 -6.69
C GLU A 245 16.58 -3.42 -5.38
N THR A 246 15.47 -3.02 -4.73
CA THR A 246 15.11 -3.49 -3.40
C THR A 246 13.74 -4.16 -3.40
N LEU A 247 13.71 -5.44 -2.98
CA LEU A 247 12.47 -6.18 -2.79
C LEU A 247 12.26 -6.50 -1.31
N SER A 248 11.07 -6.21 -0.79
CA SER A 248 10.62 -6.74 0.50
C SER A 248 9.49 -7.74 0.25
N ILE A 249 9.73 -9.00 0.57
CA ILE A 249 8.85 -10.11 0.21
C ILE A 249 8.57 -11.01 1.41
N PHE A 250 7.28 -11.22 1.70
CA PHE A 250 6.86 -12.07 2.81
C PHE A 250 5.49 -12.69 2.54
N SER A 251 5.34 -13.97 2.78
CA SER A 251 4.05 -14.64 2.81
C SER A 251 4.04 -15.73 3.88
N GLU A 252 2.94 -15.79 4.63
CA GLU A 252 2.64 -16.80 5.64
C GLU A 252 2.00 -18.07 5.05
N ASN A 253 1.69 -18.04 3.74
CA ASN A 253 0.94 -19.11 3.05
C ASN A 253 1.82 -20.18 2.39
N TYR A 254 3.11 -20.22 2.75
CA TYR A 254 4.11 -21.10 2.16
C TYR A 254 4.89 -21.85 3.25
N GLU A 255 5.23 -23.09 2.95
CA GLU A 255 6.32 -23.78 3.64
C GLU A 255 7.67 -23.13 3.29
N GLU A 256 8.63 -23.14 4.23
CA GLU A 256 9.88 -22.39 4.07
C GLU A 256 10.66 -22.79 2.80
N ALA A 257 10.73 -24.09 2.49
CA ALA A 257 11.41 -24.60 1.30
C ALA A 257 10.68 -24.22 -0.01
N GLU A 258 9.35 -24.20 0.02
CA GLU A 258 8.54 -23.78 -1.13
C GLU A 258 8.70 -22.28 -1.39
N PHE A 259 8.68 -21.46 -0.34
CA PHE A 259 8.94 -20.02 -0.45
C PHE A 259 10.36 -19.73 -0.94
N ALA A 260 11.36 -20.47 -0.45
CA ALA A 260 12.73 -20.36 -0.94
C ALA A 260 12.81 -20.65 -2.45
N GLY A 261 12.01 -21.58 -2.97
CA GLY A 261 11.85 -21.83 -4.40
C GLY A 261 11.32 -20.61 -5.17
N VAL A 262 10.35 -19.88 -4.59
CA VAL A 262 9.83 -18.62 -5.17
C VAL A 262 10.94 -17.56 -5.23
N VAL A 263 11.67 -17.34 -4.13
CA VAL A 263 12.77 -16.37 -4.10
C VAL A 263 13.88 -16.75 -5.07
N ALA A 264 14.22 -18.03 -5.17
CA ALA A 264 15.20 -18.53 -6.14
C ALA A 264 14.75 -18.28 -7.59
N ALA A 265 13.45 -18.42 -7.90
CA ALA A 265 12.90 -18.08 -9.21
C ALA A 265 12.99 -16.57 -9.51
N ILE A 266 12.74 -15.72 -8.51
CA ILE A 266 12.91 -14.25 -8.62
C ILE A 266 14.36 -13.89 -8.91
N LEU A 267 15.30 -14.46 -8.14
CA LEU A 267 16.73 -14.19 -8.32
C LEU A 267 17.18 -14.48 -9.76
N LYS A 268 16.75 -15.60 -10.35
CA LYS A 268 17.13 -16.03 -11.71
C LYS A 268 16.77 -15.04 -12.83
N VAL A 269 15.76 -14.19 -12.63
CA VAL A 269 15.20 -13.34 -13.70
C VAL A 269 15.28 -11.85 -13.38
N THR A 270 15.81 -11.47 -12.22
CA THR A 270 15.88 -10.08 -11.77
C THR A 270 17.32 -9.66 -11.49
N THR A 271 17.55 -8.34 -11.45
CA THR A 271 18.85 -7.73 -11.12
C THR A 271 18.79 -7.00 -9.77
N LEU A 272 18.12 -7.61 -8.79
CA LEU A 272 17.94 -7.03 -7.46
C LEU A 272 19.28 -6.89 -6.74
N LYS A 273 19.44 -5.83 -5.94
CA LYS A 273 20.59 -5.67 -5.04
C LYS A 273 20.30 -6.20 -3.65
N THR A 274 19.07 -6.05 -3.17
CA THR A 274 18.68 -6.42 -1.79
C THR A 274 17.31 -7.06 -1.75
N ILE A 275 17.19 -8.15 -0.99
CA ILE A 275 15.92 -8.81 -0.66
C ILE A 275 15.76 -8.88 0.86
N TYR A 276 14.62 -8.40 1.36
CA TYR A 276 14.19 -8.55 2.76
C TYR A 276 13.10 -9.62 2.86
N THR A 277 13.24 -10.58 3.77
CA THR A 277 12.19 -11.57 4.04
C THR A 277 12.27 -12.13 5.45
N THR A 278 11.12 -12.53 6.00
CA THR A 278 11.01 -13.29 7.26
C THR A 278 10.37 -14.66 7.09
N SER A 279 10.02 -15.03 5.84
CA SER A 279 9.31 -16.28 5.49
C SER A 279 10.20 -17.52 5.45
N VAL A 280 11.52 -17.36 5.54
CA VAL A 280 12.50 -18.47 5.51
C VAL A 280 13.43 -18.33 6.72
N LYS A 281 13.73 -19.44 7.40
CA LYS A 281 14.58 -19.46 8.60
C LYS A 281 15.57 -20.63 8.54
N GLY A 282 16.49 -20.65 9.51
CA GLY A 282 17.44 -21.76 9.72
C GLY A 282 18.23 -22.14 8.47
N ALA A 283 18.45 -23.45 8.28
CA ALA A 283 19.28 -23.98 7.21
C ALA A 283 18.78 -23.62 5.79
N VAL A 284 17.47 -23.50 5.60
CA VAL A 284 16.89 -23.10 4.30
C VAL A 284 17.27 -21.65 3.97
N MET A 285 17.30 -20.77 4.98
CA MET A 285 17.73 -19.39 4.81
C MET A 285 19.21 -19.29 4.46
N ASP A 286 20.06 -20.11 5.08
CA ASP A 286 21.50 -20.10 4.80
C ASP A 286 21.81 -20.60 3.37
N GLN A 287 21.10 -21.63 2.91
CA GLN A 287 21.18 -22.09 1.53
C GLN A 287 20.71 -21.02 0.54
N LEU A 288 19.57 -20.39 0.81
CA LEU A 288 19.03 -19.32 -0.04
C LEU A 288 19.94 -18.10 -0.07
N ARG A 289 20.59 -17.75 1.05
CA ARG A 289 21.58 -16.67 1.12
C ARG A 289 22.78 -16.98 0.22
N THR A 290 23.28 -18.21 0.24
CA THR A 290 24.38 -18.64 -0.65
C THR A 290 24.00 -18.46 -2.12
N VAL A 291 22.78 -18.84 -2.50
CA VAL A 291 22.26 -18.65 -3.87
C VAL A 291 22.15 -17.16 -4.22
N ALA A 292 21.63 -16.33 -3.32
CA ALA A 292 21.52 -14.89 -3.53
C ALA A 292 22.90 -14.22 -3.70
N GLU A 293 23.86 -14.57 -2.84
CA GLU A 293 25.23 -14.03 -2.88
C GLU A 293 25.95 -14.40 -4.17
N SER A 294 25.77 -15.62 -4.69
CA SER A 294 26.31 -16.03 -5.99
C SER A 294 25.79 -15.19 -7.18
N GLN A 295 24.66 -14.50 -6.99
CA GLN A 295 24.07 -13.60 -7.97
C GLN A 295 24.28 -12.11 -7.60
N GLY A 296 25.12 -11.84 -6.60
CA GLY A 296 25.41 -10.47 -6.14
C GLY A 296 24.28 -9.81 -5.34
N VAL A 297 23.30 -10.59 -4.86
CA VAL A 297 22.12 -10.09 -4.15
C VAL A 297 22.28 -10.27 -2.64
N LYS A 298 22.10 -9.19 -1.87
CA LYS A 298 22.10 -9.24 -0.41
C LYS A 298 20.76 -9.70 0.13
N LEU A 299 20.70 -10.91 0.68
CA LEU A 299 19.50 -11.45 1.33
C LEU A 299 19.53 -11.21 2.84
N ILE A 300 18.59 -10.41 3.34
CA ILE A 300 18.48 -10.00 4.73
C ILE A 300 17.26 -10.67 5.37
N TRP A 301 17.52 -11.40 6.46
CA TRP A 301 16.44 -11.93 7.29
C TRP A 301 15.89 -10.81 8.18
N GLY A 302 14.63 -10.46 7.98
CA GLY A 302 13.98 -9.34 8.65
C GLY A 302 13.03 -8.58 7.73
N HIS A 303 12.22 -7.72 8.33
CA HIS A 303 11.45 -6.75 7.56
C HIS A 303 12.36 -5.63 7.07
N GLN A 304 12.12 -5.12 5.85
CA GLN A 304 12.73 -3.88 5.42
C GLN A 304 12.43 -2.80 6.47
N PRO A 305 13.44 -2.06 6.99
CA PRO A 305 13.19 -0.97 7.92
C PRO A 305 12.18 0.02 7.32
N GLN A 306 11.01 0.14 7.92
CA GLN A 306 9.96 1.07 7.50
C GLN A 306 10.22 2.46 8.09
N ALA A 307 11.37 3.05 7.74
CA ALA A 307 11.65 4.43 8.09
C ALA A 307 10.57 5.33 7.47
N TRP A 308 9.98 6.20 8.27
CA TRP A 308 9.00 7.18 7.82
C TRP A 308 9.39 8.58 8.29
N PRO A 309 9.51 9.57 7.39
CA PRO A 309 9.44 9.48 5.93
C PRO A 309 10.46 8.51 5.32
N VAL A 310 10.12 7.91 4.17
CA VAL A 310 11.05 7.10 3.38
C VAL A 310 12.17 8.02 2.87
N PRO A 311 13.46 7.70 3.08
CA PRO A 311 14.55 8.43 2.48
C PRO A 311 14.42 8.38 0.96
N LEU A 312 14.30 9.55 0.34
CA LEU A 312 14.31 9.70 -1.11
C LEU A 312 15.71 10.11 -1.50
N ASP A 313 16.27 9.50 -2.54
CA ASP A 313 17.49 10.01 -3.13
C ASP A 313 17.19 11.39 -3.72
N GLU A 314 17.98 12.40 -3.33
CA GLU A 314 17.91 13.72 -3.94
C GLU A 314 18.37 13.59 -5.40
N SER A 315 17.40 13.62 -6.32
CA SER A 315 17.64 13.70 -7.77
C SER A 315 18.12 15.09 -8.16
#